data_AF-A0A8T0ZBK9-F1
#
_entry.id   AF-A0A8T0ZBK9-F1
#
_cell.length_a   1.000
_cell.length_b   1.000
_cell.length_c   1.000
_cell.angle_alpha   90.00
_cell.angle_beta   90.00
_cell.angle_gamma   90.00
#
_symmetry.space_group_name_H-M   'P 1'
#
loop_
_entity.id
_entity.type
_entity.pdbx_description
1 polymer ?
#
loop_
_entity_poly.entity_id
_entity_poly.type
_entity_poly.pdbx_seq_one_letter_code
_entity_poly.pdbx_strand_id
1 'polypeptide(L)'
;MQFHTFGFFEKTSPASSSTSATLFDHVVDGDTMLLLALRHYDPLCAAALIKQGASLHVANTCDENPLQVIFSAMAFFRLHPDDDTQELSKGDNRLLQQRAEYEEMFSVLRNELTAFYNNQKAEVERELRELYQQFAPDRLSKIPAQLEAYAYREKLLLESAKKKYKKYTL
;
A
#
# COMPACT_ATOMS: atom_id res chain seq x y z
N MET A 1 57.60 7.03 -29.55
CA MET A 1 56.17 6.70 -29.70
C MET A 1 55.65 6.35 -28.31
N GLN A 2 54.89 7.27 -27.69
CA GLN A 2 54.32 7.07 -26.36
C GLN A 2 52.89 6.53 -26.54
N PHE A 3 52.60 5.37 -25.97
CA PHE A 3 51.25 4.83 -25.89
C PHE A 3 50.67 5.17 -24.51
N HIS A 4 49.65 6.04 -24.48
CA HIS A 4 48.81 6.23 -23.32
C HIS A 4 47.71 5.15 -23.32
N THR A 5 47.92 4.09 -22.55
CA THR A 5 46.86 3.14 -22.16
C THR A 5 46.09 3.74 -20.98
N PHE A 6 44.80 4.00 -21.18
CA PHE A 6 43.87 4.35 -20.11
C PHE A 6 43.74 3.18 -19.12
N GLY A 7 44.42 3.30 -17.97
CA GLY A 7 44.20 2.44 -16.81
C GLY A 7 42.99 2.92 -16.03
N PHE A 8 41.84 2.28 -16.25
CA PHE A 8 40.53 2.62 -15.68
C PHE A 8 40.30 1.97 -14.29
N PHE A 9 41.30 1.82 -13.43
CA PHE A 9 41.06 1.31 -12.07
C PHE A 9 42.10 1.82 -11.07
N GLU A 10 41.80 2.94 -10.40
CA GLU A 10 42.40 3.27 -9.11
C GLU A 10 41.33 3.47 -8.03
N LYS A 11 41.16 2.38 -7.29
CA LYS A 11 40.83 2.20 -5.87
C LYS A 11 40.81 3.47 -4.98
N THR A 12 39.61 3.95 -4.61
CA THR A 12 39.35 4.54 -3.28
C THR A 12 37.89 4.38 -2.86
N SER A 13 37.67 3.68 -1.74
CA SER A 13 36.65 3.93 -0.69
C SER A 13 35.98 2.63 -0.21
N PRO A 14 35.77 2.46 1.10
CA PRO A 14 35.02 1.33 1.64
C PRO A 14 33.56 1.57 1.26
N ALA A 15 33.09 0.91 0.20
CA ALA A 15 31.68 0.87 -0.11
C ALA A 15 30.97 0.13 1.03
N SER A 16 30.40 0.94 1.93
CA SER A 16 29.29 0.59 2.79
C SER A 16 28.38 -0.42 2.07
N SER A 17 28.21 -1.58 2.70
CA SER A 17 27.26 -2.63 2.33
C SER A 17 25.81 -2.16 2.42
N SER A 18 25.42 -1.20 1.58
CA SER A 18 24.09 -0.58 1.58
C SER A 18 23.61 -0.22 0.17
N THR A 19 24.16 -0.84 -0.87
CA THR A 19 23.77 -0.59 -2.28
C THR A 19 22.57 -1.43 -2.74
N SER A 20 22.07 -2.37 -1.93
CA SER A 20 20.91 -3.20 -2.28
C SER A 20 19.57 -2.51 -2.00
N ALA A 21 19.51 -1.54 -1.08
CA ALA A 21 18.26 -0.87 -0.72
C ALA A 21 17.84 0.19 -1.75
N THR A 22 18.79 0.96 -2.29
CA THR A 22 18.50 2.12 -3.15
C THR A 22 18.30 1.77 -4.63
N LEU A 23 18.60 0.54 -5.04
CA LEU A 23 18.56 0.14 -6.45
C LEU A 23 17.13 0.01 -6.99
N PHE A 24 16.15 -0.12 -6.08
CA PHE A 24 14.75 -0.37 -6.42
C PHE A 24 13.82 0.80 -6.14
N ASP A 25 14.34 1.93 -5.63
CA ASP A 25 13.51 3.00 -5.04
C ASP A 25 12.69 3.76 -6.09
N HIS A 26 13.23 4.02 -7.29
CA HIS A 26 12.52 4.79 -8.33
C HIS A 26 12.84 4.29 -9.75
N VAL A 27 11.79 4.12 -10.57
CA VAL A 27 11.89 3.54 -11.93
C VAL A 27 11.39 4.53 -12.98
N VAL A 28 10.11 4.88 -12.94
CA VAL A 28 9.43 5.85 -13.82
C VAL A 28 8.37 6.57 -12.96
N ASP A 29 8.22 7.89 -13.09
CA ASP A 29 7.25 8.70 -12.32
C ASP A 29 7.36 8.57 -10.78
N GLY A 30 8.56 8.25 -10.27
CA GLY A 30 8.75 8.00 -8.85
C GLY A 30 8.17 6.66 -8.35
N ASP A 31 7.61 5.83 -9.24
CA ASP A 31 7.15 4.48 -8.90
C ASP A 31 8.34 3.62 -8.45
N THR A 32 8.19 2.95 -7.32
CA THR A 32 9.09 1.89 -6.85
C THR A 32 8.96 0.66 -7.75
N MET A 33 10.04 -0.12 -7.93
CA MET A 33 9.97 -1.39 -8.69
C MET A 33 8.86 -2.32 -8.20
N LEU A 34 8.57 -2.28 -6.89
CA LEU A 34 7.48 -3.04 -6.29
C LEU A 34 6.10 -2.55 -6.76
N LEU A 35 5.90 -1.25 -6.92
CA LEU A 35 4.63 -0.67 -7.37
C LEU A 35 4.32 -1.05 -8.82
N LEU A 36 5.35 -1.08 -9.67
CA LEU A 36 5.23 -1.56 -11.05
C LEU A 36 4.85 -3.04 -11.11
N ALA A 37 5.46 -3.89 -10.29
CA ALA A 37 5.11 -5.30 -10.22
C ALA A 37 3.62 -5.50 -9.83
N LEU A 38 3.12 -4.68 -8.90
CA LEU A 38 1.71 -4.68 -8.49
C LEU A 38 0.78 -4.18 -9.61
N ARG A 39 1.16 -3.12 -10.33
CA ARG A 39 0.39 -2.62 -11.50
C ARG A 39 0.32 -3.62 -12.65
N HIS A 40 1.36 -4.42 -12.83
CA HIS A 40 1.41 -5.45 -13.86
C HIS A 40 0.78 -6.78 -13.44
N TYR A 41 0.24 -6.88 -12.22
CA TYR A 41 -0.32 -8.11 -11.68
C TYR A 41 0.71 -9.24 -11.66
N ASP A 42 1.93 -8.95 -11.18
CA ASP A 42 3.01 -9.93 -11.05
C ASP A 42 3.38 -10.16 -9.57
N PRO A 43 2.68 -11.06 -8.87
CA PRO A 43 2.92 -11.33 -7.46
C PRO A 43 4.23 -12.08 -7.21
N LEU A 44 4.76 -12.82 -8.20
CA LEU A 44 6.03 -13.53 -8.06
C LEU A 44 7.19 -12.54 -8.03
N CYS A 45 7.19 -11.56 -8.93
CA CYS A 45 8.15 -10.47 -8.91
C CYS A 45 7.99 -9.62 -7.64
N ALA A 46 6.77 -9.30 -7.23
CA ALA A 46 6.53 -8.54 -6.00
C ALA A 46 7.07 -9.30 -4.75
N ALA A 47 6.78 -10.59 -4.63
CA ALA A 47 7.27 -11.42 -3.53
C ALA A 47 8.80 -11.53 -3.51
N ALA A 48 9.44 -11.64 -4.67
CA ALA A 48 10.90 -11.64 -4.78
C ALA A 48 11.51 -10.30 -4.34
N LEU A 49 10.90 -9.17 -4.75
CA LEU A 49 11.33 -7.83 -4.35
C LEU A 49 11.17 -7.60 -2.84
N ILE A 50 10.06 -8.07 -2.26
CA ILE A 50 9.83 -8.02 -0.80
C ILE A 50 10.89 -8.82 -0.06
N LYS A 51 11.19 -10.05 -0.51
CA LYS A 51 12.26 -10.88 0.07
C LYS A 51 13.63 -10.22 -0.04
N GLN A 52 13.84 -9.43 -1.08
CA GLN A 52 15.09 -8.68 -1.30
C GLN A 52 15.20 -7.40 -0.47
N GLY A 53 14.14 -7.02 0.26
CA GLY A 53 14.08 -5.83 1.10
C GLY A 53 13.70 -4.56 0.35
N ALA A 54 12.87 -4.67 -0.69
CA ALA A 54 12.33 -3.50 -1.39
C ALA A 54 11.56 -2.57 -0.44
N SER A 55 11.70 -1.27 -0.66
CA SER A 55 11.07 -0.24 0.17
C SER A 55 9.54 -0.29 0.10
N LEU A 56 8.90 -0.64 1.21
CA LEU A 56 7.44 -0.74 1.36
C LEU A 56 6.79 0.58 1.76
N HIS A 57 7.58 1.63 2.00
CA HIS A 57 7.06 2.92 2.49
C HIS A 57 7.28 4.08 1.54
N VAL A 58 8.00 3.85 0.44
CA VAL A 58 8.30 4.87 -0.55
C VAL A 58 7.05 5.10 -1.39
N ALA A 59 6.52 6.32 -1.33
CA ALA A 59 5.38 6.73 -2.14
C ALA A 59 5.86 7.24 -3.50
N ASN A 60 5.05 7.00 -4.53
CA ASN A 60 5.25 7.62 -5.84
C ASN A 60 4.75 9.08 -5.87
N THR A 61 4.84 9.73 -7.03
CA THR A 61 4.34 11.10 -7.21
C THR A 61 2.83 11.26 -7.06
N CYS A 62 2.07 10.15 -7.01
CA CYS A 62 0.63 10.12 -6.75
C CYS A 62 0.31 9.85 -5.26
N ASP A 63 1.31 9.92 -4.37
CA ASP A 63 1.22 9.53 -2.96
C ASP A 63 0.77 8.07 -2.76
N GLU A 64 0.91 7.22 -3.78
CA GLU A 64 0.61 5.79 -3.70
C GLU A 64 1.83 5.04 -3.16
N ASN A 65 1.62 4.38 -2.05
CA ASN A 65 2.61 3.55 -1.40
C ASN A 65 2.37 2.07 -1.75
N PRO A 66 3.41 1.27 -2.08
CA PRO A 66 3.29 -0.16 -2.31
C PRO A 66 2.50 -0.92 -1.23
N LEU A 67 2.72 -0.60 0.04
CA LEU A 67 2.01 -1.21 1.17
C LEU A 67 0.50 -0.89 1.13
N GLN A 68 0.12 0.31 0.71
CA GLN A 68 -1.27 0.69 0.53
C GLN A 68 -1.93 -0.07 -0.62
N VAL A 69 -1.21 -0.29 -1.73
CA VAL A 69 -1.71 -1.07 -2.87
C VAL A 69 -1.87 -2.54 -2.49
N ILE A 70 -0.87 -3.13 -1.81
CA ILE A 70 -0.93 -4.50 -1.28
C ILE A 70 -2.10 -4.66 -0.30
N PHE A 71 -2.27 -3.70 0.62
CA PHE A 71 -3.40 -3.69 1.55
C PHE A 71 -4.74 -3.59 0.83
N SER A 72 -4.84 -2.76 -0.21
CA SER A 72 -6.07 -2.62 -1.02
C SER A 72 -6.40 -3.91 -1.75
N ALA A 73 -5.40 -4.60 -2.30
CA ALA A 73 -5.56 -5.92 -2.90
C ALA A 73 -6.03 -6.96 -1.87
N MET A 74 -5.40 -7.01 -0.70
CA MET A 74 -5.80 -7.89 0.40
C MET A 74 -7.24 -7.63 0.86
N ALA A 75 -7.62 -6.35 1.02
CA ALA A 75 -8.96 -5.93 1.36
C ALA A 75 -9.95 -6.39 0.29
N PHE A 76 -9.62 -6.24 -1.00
CA PHE A 76 -10.43 -6.73 -2.11
C PHE A 76 -10.68 -8.24 -2.02
N PHE A 77 -9.63 -9.06 -1.82
CA PHE A 77 -9.79 -10.51 -1.65
C PHE A 77 -10.62 -10.89 -0.41
N ARG A 78 -10.53 -10.12 0.68
CA ARG A 78 -11.35 -10.35 1.89
C ARG A 78 -12.81 -9.96 1.69
N LEU A 79 -13.07 -8.96 0.87
CA LEU A 79 -14.40 -8.46 0.56
C LEU A 79 -15.08 -9.27 -0.55
N HIS A 80 -14.32 -9.99 -1.38
CA HIS A 80 -14.79 -10.85 -2.46
C HIS A 80 -14.24 -12.28 -2.33
N PRO A 81 -14.79 -13.11 -1.42
CA PRO A 81 -14.31 -14.47 -1.23
C PRO A 81 -14.66 -15.44 -2.37
N ASP A 82 -15.79 -15.27 -3.09
CA ASP A 82 -16.37 -16.30 -3.99
C ASP A 82 -17.21 -15.80 -5.21
N ASP A 83 -17.16 -14.53 -5.62
CA ASP A 83 -18.07 -14.04 -6.67
C ASP A 83 -17.60 -14.37 -8.11
N ASP A 84 -17.96 -15.54 -8.62
CA ASP A 84 -18.02 -15.88 -10.05
C ASP A 84 -19.08 -15.04 -10.83
N THR A 85 -19.76 -14.09 -10.17
CA THR A 85 -21.03 -13.52 -10.64
C THR A 85 -21.01 -12.02 -10.96
N GLN A 86 -19.89 -11.31 -10.78
CA GLN A 86 -19.79 -9.92 -11.24
C GLN A 86 -18.88 -9.83 -12.47
N GLU A 87 -19.26 -8.99 -13.44
CA GLU A 87 -18.42 -8.61 -14.58
C GLU A 87 -17.19 -7.84 -14.09
N LEU A 88 -16.25 -8.60 -13.55
CA LEU A 88 -14.94 -8.17 -13.10
C LEU A 88 -14.12 -7.79 -14.33
N SER A 89 -13.39 -6.69 -14.23
CA SER A 89 -12.52 -6.24 -15.32
C SER A 89 -11.49 -7.33 -15.64
N LYS A 90 -10.93 -7.34 -16.87
CA LYS A 90 -9.89 -8.32 -17.24
C LYS A 90 -8.72 -8.36 -16.25
N GLY A 91 -8.43 -7.24 -15.57
CA GLY A 91 -7.42 -7.17 -14.50
C GLY A 91 -7.84 -7.90 -13.23
N ASP A 92 -9.10 -7.81 -12.83
CA ASP A 92 -9.61 -8.40 -11.59
C ASP A 92 -9.73 -9.94 -11.70
N ASN A 93 -10.06 -10.45 -12.89
CA ASN A 93 -10.00 -11.88 -13.18
C ASN A 93 -8.57 -12.46 -13.07
N ARG A 94 -7.55 -11.67 -13.44
CA ARG A 94 -6.14 -12.07 -13.36
C ARG A 94 -5.63 -12.07 -11.91
N LEU A 95 -6.11 -11.15 -11.08
CA LEU A 95 -5.87 -11.15 -9.63
C LEU A 95 -6.40 -12.41 -8.95
N LEU A 96 -7.63 -12.82 -9.30
CA LEU A 96 -8.25 -14.03 -8.74
C LEU A 96 -7.51 -15.30 -9.16
N GLN A 97 -6.99 -15.34 -10.39
CA GLN A 97 -6.21 -16.49 -10.88
C GLN A 97 -4.90 -16.68 -10.12
N GLN A 98 -4.31 -15.60 -9.60
CA GLN A 98 -3.05 -15.63 -8.84
C GLN A 98 -3.27 -15.46 -7.32
N ARG A 99 -4.47 -15.78 -6.83
CA ARG A 99 -4.85 -15.60 -5.42
C ARG A 99 -3.88 -16.32 -4.48
N ALA A 100 -3.41 -17.51 -4.85
CA ALA A 100 -2.48 -18.30 -4.04
C ALA A 100 -1.12 -17.58 -3.85
N GLU A 101 -0.60 -16.97 -4.91
CA GLU A 101 0.67 -16.24 -4.90
C GLU A 101 0.54 -14.92 -4.13
N TYR A 102 -0.59 -14.23 -4.27
CA TYR A 102 -0.91 -13.07 -3.43
C TYR A 102 -1.05 -13.46 -1.95
N GLU A 103 -1.65 -14.60 -1.64
CA GLU A 103 -1.80 -15.09 -0.27
C GLU A 103 -0.46 -15.42 0.39
N GLU A 104 0.48 -16.03 -0.35
CA GLU A 104 1.86 -16.20 0.10
C GLU A 104 2.51 -14.85 0.42
N MET A 105 2.37 -13.86 -0.47
CA MET A 105 2.90 -12.52 -0.27
C MET A 105 2.28 -11.84 0.97
N PHE A 106 0.97 -11.93 1.15
CA PHE A 106 0.27 -11.41 2.33
C PHE A 106 0.72 -12.12 3.61
N SER A 107 1.03 -13.42 3.54
CA SER A 107 1.53 -14.17 4.69
C SER A 107 2.87 -13.63 5.18
N VAL A 108 3.78 -13.28 4.26
CA VAL A 108 5.07 -12.65 4.57
C VAL A 108 4.89 -11.26 5.17
N LEU A 109 4.03 -10.44 4.56
CA LEU A 109 3.78 -9.06 4.99
C LEU A 109 2.72 -8.91 6.08
N ARG A 110 2.23 -10.02 6.65
CA ARG A 110 1.08 -10.03 7.55
C ARG A 110 1.23 -9.09 8.73
N ASN A 111 2.43 -9.06 9.34
CA ASN A 111 2.71 -8.21 10.49
C ASN A 111 2.68 -6.73 10.11
N GLU A 112 3.30 -6.37 8.99
CA GLU A 112 3.32 -5.00 8.48
C GLU A 112 1.96 -4.52 8.03
N LEU A 113 1.20 -5.36 7.31
CA LEU A 113 -0.15 -5.07 6.87
C LEU A 113 -1.10 -4.91 8.06
N THR A 114 -0.95 -5.74 9.10
CA THR A 114 -1.72 -5.62 10.34
C THR A 114 -1.36 -4.33 11.09
N ALA A 115 -0.08 -3.98 11.18
CA ALA A 115 0.37 -2.74 11.79
C ALA A 115 -0.15 -1.51 11.02
N PHE A 116 -0.06 -1.54 9.68
CA PHE A 116 -0.60 -0.50 8.81
C PHE A 116 -2.11 -0.35 8.96
N TYR A 117 -2.85 -1.47 9.00
CA TYR A 117 -4.29 -1.48 9.22
C TYR A 117 -4.67 -0.86 10.58
N ASN A 118 -3.99 -1.27 11.65
CA ASN A 118 -4.23 -0.72 12.98
C ASN A 118 -3.92 0.77 13.07
N ASN A 119 -2.82 1.22 12.44
CA ASN A 119 -2.45 2.63 12.38
C ASN A 119 -3.50 3.44 11.59
N GLN A 120 -3.92 2.95 10.43
CA GLN A 120 -4.96 3.60 9.61
C GLN A 120 -6.30 3.65 10.36
N LYS A 121 -6.70 2.57 11.03
CA LYS A 121 -7.91 2.51 11.84
C LYS A 121 -7.86 3.50 13.00
N ALA A 122 -6.72 3.60 13.70
CA ALA A 122 -6.53 4.53 14.80
C ALA A 122 -6.56 6.00 14.34
N GLU A 123 -5.94 6.30 13.19
CA GLU A 123 -5.96 7.63 12.59
C GLU A 123 -7.38 8.03 12.18
N VAL A 124 -8.10 7.12 11.49
CA VAL A 124 -9.50 7.34 11.12
C VAL A 124 -10.36 7.51 12.37
N GLU A 125 -10.20 6.68 13.40
CA GLU A 125 -10.94 6.81 14.66
C GLU A 125 -10.72 8.20 15.29
N ARG A 126 -9.46 8.66 15.36
CA ARG A 126 -9.11 9.96 15.92
C ARG A 126 -9.79 11.10 15.16
N GLU A 127 -9.66 11.12 13.83
CA GLU A 127 -10.28 12.17 13.02
C GLU A 127 -11.81 12.14 13.09
N LEU A 128 -12.40 10.95 13.13
CA LEU A 128 -13.85 10.77 13.21
C LEU A 128 -14.38 11.19 14.59
N ARG A 129 -13.60 10.95 15.65
CA ARG A 129 -13.87 11.43 17.00
C ARG A 129 -13.81 12.95 17.08
N GLU A 130 -12.79 13.59 16.51
CA GLU A 130 -12.69 15.05 16.45
C GLU A 130 -13.88 15.66 15.70
N LEU A 131 -14.23 15.09 14.54
CA LEU A 131 -15.36 15.52 13.74
C LEU A 131 -16.69 15.36 14.49
N TYR A 132 -16.93 14.21 15.12
CA TYR A 132 -18.16 13.97 15.88
C TYR A 132 -18.19 14.79 17.17
N GLN A 133 -17.08 15.03 17.84
CA GLN A 133 -17.04 15.92 19.00
C GLN A 133 -17.47 17.34 18.64
N GLN A 134 -17.12 17.81 17.44
CA GLN A 134 -17.48 19.16 16.98
C GLN A 134 -18.92 19.25 16.45
N PHE A 135 -19.41 18.23 15.73
CA PHE A 135 -20.68 18.32 15.00
C PHE A 135 -21.80 17.39 15.52
N ALA A 136 -21.50 16.31 16.24
CA ALA A 136 -22.48 15.33 16.71
C ALA A 136 -21.95 14.46 17.88
N PRO A 137 -21.84 15.00 19.11
CA PRO A 137 -21.27 14.27 20.25
C PRO A 137 -22.03 12.99 20.61
N ASP A 138 -23.33 12.93 20.31
CA ASP A 138 -24.16 11.73 20.50
C ASP A 138 -23.73 10.53 19.65
N ARG A 139 -22.92 10.74 18.61
CA ARG A 139 -22.43 9.68 17.71
C ARG A 139 -21.08 9.11 18.14
N LEU A 140 -20.42 9.68 19.15
CA LEU A 140 -19.13 9.20 19.65
C LEU A 140 -19.19 7.73 20.11
N SER A 141 -20.31 7.32 20.72
CA SER A 141 -20.54 5.94 21.16
C SER A 141 -20.73 4.94 20.01
N LYS A 142 -21.03 5.42 18.79
CA LYS A 142 -21.24 4.58 17.61
C LYS A 142 -19.98 4.39 16.77
N ILE A 143 -18.93 5.15 17.03
CA ILE A 143 -17.64 5.05 16.33
C ILE A 143 -17.12 3.60 16.27
N PRO A 144 -17.01 2.84 17.38
CA PRO A 144 -16.48 1.49 17.31
C PRO A 144 -17.32 0.57 16.41
N ALA A 145 -18.66 0.64 16.52
CA ALA A 145 -19.57 -0.14 15.68
C ALA A 145 -19.48 0.25 14.20
N GLN A 146 -19.27 1.53 13.89
CA GLN A 146 -19.08 2.00 12.52
C GLN A 146 -17.73 1.56 11.95
N LEU A 147 -16.67 1.57 12.73
CA LEU A 147 -15.35 1.09 12.30
C LEU A 147 -15.36 -0.42 12.02
N GLU A 148 -16.09 -1.21 12.82
CA GLU A 148 -16.27 -2.64 12.56
C GLU A 148 -17.12 -2.89 11.31
N ALA A 149 -18.21 -2.14 11.12
CA ALA A 149 -19.07 -2.27 9.94
C ALA A 149 -18.36 -1.86 8.64
N TYR A 150 -17.40 -0.93 8.72
CA TYR A 150 -16.59 -0.46 7.60
C TYR A 150 -15.17 -1.02 7.64
N ALA A 151 -14.98 -2.23 8.19
CA ALA A 151 -13.67 -2.88 8.22
C ALA A 151 -13.05 -2.93 6.81
N TYR A 152 -11.79 -2.51 6.67
CA TYR A 152 -11.03 -2.36 5.42
C TYR A 152 -11.52 -1.25 4.47
N ARG A 153 -12.53 -0.46 4.87
CA ARG A 153 -13.12 0.67 4.12
C ARG A 153 -13.29 1.90 5.02
N GLU A 154 -12.52 2.01 6.09
CA GLU A 154 -12.64 3.06 7.11
C GLU A 154 -12.40 4.45 6.52
N LYS A 155 -11.48 4.58 5.55
CA LYS A 155 -11.25 5.84 4.84
C LYS A 155 -12.51 6.35 4.13
N LEU A 156 -13.33 5.47 3.54
CA LEU A 156 -14.59 5.87 2.90
C LEU A 156 -15.60 6.39 3.92
N LEU A 157 -15.65 5.77 5.11
CA LEU A 157 -16.49 6.25 6.21
C LEU A 157 -16.09 7.67 6.60
N LEU A 158 -14.80 7.92 6.79
CA LEU A 158 -14.26 9.25 7.12
C LEU A 158 -14.58 10.28 6.06
N GLU A 159 -14.37 9.98 4.77
CA GLU A 159 -14.71 10.90 3.68
C GLU A 159 -16.20 11.20 3.62
N SER A 160 -17.05 10.17 3.79
CA SER A 160 -18.50 10.35 3.81
C SER A 160 -18.95 11.22 4.99
N ALA A 161 -18.32 11.06 6.16
CA ALA A 161 -18.55 11.90 7.33
C ALA A 161 -18.09 13.33 7.07
N LYS A 162 -16.84 13.54 6.63
CA LYS A 162 -16.29 14.86 6.27
C LYS A 162 -17.18 15.58 5.26
N LYS A 163 -17.63 14.89 4.21
CA LYS A 163 -18.53 15.45 3.18
C LYS A 163 -19.88 15.83 3.77
N LYS A 164 -20.44 15.00 4.64
CA LYS A 164 -21.71 15.26 5.31
C LYS A 164 -21.63 16.51 6.16
N TYR A 165 -20.57 16.69 6.96
CA TYR A 165 -20.42 17.82 7.88
C TYR A 165 -19.90 19.10 7.20
N LYS A 166 -19.06 19.00 6.17
CA LYS A 166 -18.71 20.16 5.30
C LYS A 166 -19.94 20.76 4.63
N LYS A 167 -20.96 19.96 4.30
CA LYS A 167 -22.21 20.44 3.72
C LYS A 167 -23.02 21.33 4.69
N TYR A 168 -22.75 21.29 5.99
CA TYR A 168 -23.40 22.13 7.00
C TYR A 168 -22.56 23.36 7.39
N THR A 169 -21.43 23.62 6.72
CA THR A 169 -20.54 24.77 6.97
C THR A 169 -20.63 25.86 5.88
N LEU A 170 -21.58 25.76 4.94
CA LEU A 170 -21.93 26.77 3.94
C LEU A 170 -23.41 27.13 4.09
#